data_AF-A0A016WAX5-F1
#
_entry.id   AF-A0A016WAX5-F1
#
_cell.length_a   1.000
_cell.length_b   1.000
_cell.length_c   1.000
_cell.angle_alpha   90.00
_cell.angle_beta   90.00
_cell.angle_gamma   90.00
#
_symmetry.space_group_name_H-M   'P 1'
#
loop_
_entity.id
_entity.type
_entity.pdbx_description
1 polymer ?
#
loop_
_entity_poly.entity_id
_entity_poly.type
_entity_poly.pdbx_seq_one_letter_code
_entity_poly.pdbx_strand_id
1 'polypeptide(L)'
;MLTTIPPMAGAMQQIASSKHGIIYLVTKHGLVHLYDMESGSRIYSNRISTDTVFVTCEYLATGGIMGINRKGQVLSVSIDENNMIPFVTQQLQNPDLALRLAVRCDLPGAEELFVRKFNLLFGNGQYGEAAKVAATAPQGILRTPQTIQKFQQCPANPGGGASPLLQYFGILLDQGKLNKYETLELCRPVLAQGRKELLNKWLNDQKLECCEELGDLVRPHDPTVALSIYLRGNVPHKVVQCFAETGQFDKIILYAKRVGFEPDYLFQLRQILRSGNQEAGAKFAQMLVVESENGEPLADLNQIIDCFMEVQAVQPCTSFLLEVLKGDKPEEGHLQTRLLEMNLLAAPQVADAILGNKMFSHYDRSQIGQLCEKAGLLQRALEHFTDLYDIKRTVVHTTHFKPDWLVNYFGSLSVDDSLECLKAMLTQNIRQNLQVVVQIASKYHEQLGTDKLIDMFETHKSYEGLFYFLGSIVNFSQDPEVHFKYIQVS
;
A
#
# COMPACT_ATOMS: atom_id res chain seq x y z
N MET A 1 30.65 50.29 3.91
CA MET A 1 31.47 51.34 4.54
C MET A 1 32.72 50.68 5.08
N LEU A 2 33.90 51.03 4.55
CA LEU A 2 35.16 50.62 5.16
C LEU A 2 35.33 51.43 6.44
N THR A 3 34.95 50.88 7.59
CA THR A 3 35.33 51.41 8.89
C THR A 3 36.86 51.35 8.95
N THR A 4 37.50 52.50 8.83
CA THR A 4 38.94 52.66 8.97
C THR A 4 39.33 52.29 10.39
N ILE A 5 39.82 51.06 10.57
CA ILE A 5 40.53 50.65 11.79
C ILE A 5 41.72 51.61 11.93
N PRO A 6 41.95 52.22 13.11
CA PRO A 6 43.01 53.20 13.28
C PRO A 6 44.36 52.59 12.85
N PRO A 7 45.20 53.33 12.11
CA PRO A 7 46.50 52.84 11.67
C PRO A 7 47.37 52.58 12.90
N MET A 8 47.48 51.30 13.29
CA MET A 8 48.44 50.84 14.29
C MET A 8 49.83 51.03 13.71
N ALA A 9 50.62 51.92 14.32
CA ALA A 9 52.02 52.12 13.95
C ALA A 9 52.75 50.77 13.93
N GLY A 10 53.18 50.32 12.74
CA GLY A 10 53.93 49.06 12.56
C GLY A 10 53.14 47.85 12.06
N ALA A 11 51.87 48.00 11.67
CA ALA A 11 51.14 46.97 10.92
C ALA A 11 51.81 46.72 9.56
N MET A 12 52.20 45.48 9.25
CA MET A 12 52.83 45.16 7.96
C MET A 12 51.88 44.48 6.99
N GLN A 13 51.01 43.60 7.49
CA GLN A 13 50.14 42.77 6.65
C GLN A 13 48.78 42.58 7.32
N GLN A 14 47.71 42.65 6.52
CA GLN A 14 46.32 42.50 6.96
C GLN A 14 45.59 41.53 6.04
N ILE A 15 44.87 40.57 6.62
CA ILE A 15 44.02 39.62 5.90
C ILE A 15 42.64 39.61 6.56
N ALA A 16 41.60 39.69 5.74
CA ALA A 16 40.22 39.62 6.18
C ALA A 16 39.66 38.23 5.86
N SER A 17 39.29 37.47 6.89
CA SER A 17 38.62 36.18 6.72
C SER A 17 37.13 36.41 6.54
N SER A 18 36.63 36.00 5.37
CA SER A 18 35.20 36.01 5.04
C SER A 18 34.43 34.95 5.83
N LYS A 19 35.08 33.84 6.23
CA LYS A 19 34.45 32.72 6.95
C LYS A 19 33.89 33.16 8.31
N HIS A 20 34.68 33.90 9.09
CA HIS A 20 34.28 34.31 10.46
C HIS A 20 34.00 35.81 10.60
N GLY A 21 34.20 36.59 9.53
CA GLY A 21 34.11 38.05 9.59
C GLY A 21 35.15 38.65 10.53
N ILE A 22 36.37 38.11 10.53
CA ILE A 22 37.47 38.54 11.40
C ILE A 22 38.64 39.04 10.56
N ILE A 23 39.24 40.14 11.02
CA ILE A 23 40.43 40.74 10.43
C ILE A 23 41.65 40.33 11.24
N TYR A 24 42.61 39.69 10.57
CA TYR A 24 43.92 39.33 11.09
C TYR A 24 44.93 40.40 10.68
N LEU A 25 45.66 40.94 11.65
CA LEU A 25 46.69 41.96 11.42
C LEU A 25 48.00 41.51 12.06
N VAL A 26 49.07 41.47 11.26
CA VAL A 26 50.41 41.07 11.71
C VAL A 26 51.34 42.28 11.69
N THR A 27 52.00 42.55 12.82
CA THR A 27 52.93 43.66 12.96
C THR A 27 54.37 43.24 12.63
N LYS A 28 55.23 44.23 12.38
CA LYS A 28 56.67 44.02 12.11
C LYS A 28 57.40 43.24 13.21
N HIS A 29 56.90 43.35 14.46
CA HIS A 29 57.45 42.71 15.64
C HIS A 29 56.84 41.32 15.93
N GLY A 30 56.08 40.75 14.98
CA GLY A 30 55.51 39.41 15.10
C GLY A 30 54.33 39.32 16.08
N LEU A 31 53.62 40.44 16.32
CA LEU A 31 52.33 40.43 17.01
C LEU A 31 51.21 40.17 16.01
N VAL A 32 50.25 39.33 16.39
CA VAL A 32 48.99 39.16 15.67
C VAL A 32 47.87 39.84 16.46
N HIS A 33 47.02 40.58 15.76
CA HIS A 33 45.80 41.16 16.29
C HIS A 33 44.60 40.63 15.51
N LEU A 34 43.54 40.25 16.22
CA LEU A 34 42.26 39.85 15.65
C LEU A 34 41.22 40.92 15.96
N TYR A 35 40.47 41.34 14.95
CA TYR A 35 39.38 42.31 15.06
C TYR A 35 38.10 41.75 14.47
N ASP A 36 36.97 42.06 15.10
CA ASP A 36 35.66 41.86 14.48
C ASP A 36 35.47 42.86 13.34
N MET A 37 35.09 42.37 12.16
CA MET A 37 34.95 43.18 10.96
C MET A 37 33.77 44.15 11.04
N GLU A 38 32.70 43.80 11.75
CA GLU A 38 31.46 44.59 11.84
C GLU A 38 31.60 45.75 12.83
N SER A 39 32.10 45.48 14.03
CA SER A 39 32.23 46.48 15.09
C SER A 39 33.60 47.15 15.16
N GLY A 40 34.63 46.58 14.52
CA GLY A 40 36.02 47.01 14.70
C GLY A 40 36.59 46.71 16.10
N SER A 41 35.89 45.91 16.91
CA SER A 41 36.32 45.56 18.28
C SER A 41 37.53 44.63 18.24
N ARG A 42 38.54 44.89 19.07
CA ARG A 42 39.70 44.01 19.22
C ARG A 42 39.30 42.75 19.98
N ILE A 43 39.46 41.59 19.34
CA ILE A 43 39.18 40.28 19.94
C ILE A 43 40.42 39.74 20.64
N TYR A 44 41.55 39.61 19.93
CA TYR A 44 42.74 38.97 20.48
C TYR A 44 44.02 39.70 20.08
N SER A 45 45.05 39.61 20.91
CA SER A 45 46.37 40.18 20.62
C SER A 45 47.44 39.36 21.32
N ASN A 46 48.39 38.80 20.58
CA ASN A 46 49.52 38.09 21.17
C ASN A 46 50.74 38.09 20.23
N ARG A 47 51.93 37.85 20.79
CA ARG A 47 53.16 37.68 20.01
C ARG A 47 53.28 36.24 19.56
N ILE A 48 53.32 36.04 18.24
CA ILE A 48 53.44 34.72 17.60
C ILE A 48 54.85 34.44 17.06
N SER A 49 55.69 35.47 16.89
CA SER A 49 57.06 35.33 16.43
C SER A 49 57.95 36.42 17.03
N THR A 50 59.20 36.09 17.35
CA THR A 50 60.24 37.07 17.70
C THR A 50 60.84 37.75 16.48
N ASP A 51 60.74 37.07 15.33
CA ASP A 51 61.29 37.50 14.04
C ASP A 51 60.17 37.99 13.12
N THR A 52 60.48 38.94 12.25
CA THR A 52 59.50 39.54 11.34
C THR A 52 58.89 38.48 10.41
N VAL A 53 57.56 38.37 10.43
CA VAL A 53 56.76 37.67 9.42
C VAL A 53 56.73 38.57 8.18
N PHE A 54 57.41 38.18 7.12
CA PHE A 54 57.65 39.05 5.95
C PHE A 54 56.69 38.77 4.80
N VAL A 55 56.02 37.61 4.80
CA VAL A 55 54.99 37.26 3.82
C VAL A 55 53.86 36.52 4.54
N THR A 56 52.62 36.86 4.20
CA THR A 56 51.42 36.19 4.67
C THR A 56 50.44 35.96 3.53
N CYS A 57 49.64 34.91 3.63
CA CYS A 57 48.51 34.63 2.77
C CYS A 57 47.31 34.14 3.61
N GLU A 58 46.13 34.18 3.01
CA GLU A 58 44.94 33.60 3.62
C GLU A 58 45.10 32.08 3.72
N TYR A 59 44.78 31.52 4.89
CA TYR A 59 44.75 30.08 5.08
C TYR A 59 43.33 29.55 4.84
N LEU A 60 43.05 29.19 3.59
CA LEU A 60 41.72 28.81 3.10
C LEU A 60 41.08 27.64 3.87
N ALA A 61 41.89 26.68 4.34
CA ALA A 61 41.37 25.50 5.03
C ALA A 61 40.67 25.84 6.36
N THR A 62 41.16 26.85 7.08
CA THR A 62 40.64 27.23 8.40
C THR A 62 40.01 28.63 8.41
N GLY A 63 40.05 29.37 7.30
CA GLY A 63 39.70 30.80 7.26
C GLY A 63 40.63 31.65 8.14
N GLY A 64 41.90 31.26 8.23
CA GLY A 64 42.92 31.90 9.07
C GLY A 64 43.95 32.70 8.27
N ILE A 65 45.08 32.98 8.90
CA ILE A 65 46.26 33.59 8.28
C ILE A 65 47.45 32.63 8.37
N MET A 66 48.20 32.50 7.27
CA MET A 66 49.46 31.78 7.24
C MET A 66 50.58 32.74 6.85
N GLY A 67 51.78 32.58 7.40
CA GLY A 67 52.92 33.41 7.05
C GLY A 67 54.27 32.77 7.34
N ILE A 68 55.31 33.35 6.74
CA ILE A 68 56.69 32.88 6.88
C ILE A 68 57.53 33.96 7.56
N ASN A 69 58.27 33.57 8.61
CA ASN A 69 59.20 34.46 9.29
C ASN A 69 60.62 34.38 8.72
N ARG A 70 61.49 35.33 9.08
CA ARG A 70 62.89 35.39 8.59
C ARG A 70 63.75 34.16 8.90
N LYS A 71 63.32 33.31 9.85
CA LYS A 71 63.99 32.04 10.17
C LYS A 71 63.51 30.86 9.32
N GLY A 72 62.57 31.10 8.40
CA GLY A 72 61.99 30.07 7.54
C GLY A 72 60.89 29.25 8.21
N GLN A 73 60.38 29.66 9.38
CA GLN A 73 59.27 28.97 10.04
C GLN A 73 57.94 29.37 9.36
N VAL A 74 57.13 28.37 9.05
CA VAL A 74 55.75 28.55 8.57
C VAL A 74 54.83 28.58 9.78
N LEU A 75 54.15 29.70 9.99
CA LEU A 75 53.23 29.94 11.10
C LEU A 75 51.81 30.08 10.55
N SER A 76 50.84 29.49 11.24
CA SER A 76 49.41 29.67 10.95
C SER A 76 48.66 30.09 12.20
N VAL A 77 47.76 31.06 12.06
CA VAL A 77 46.83 31.49 13.12
C VAL A 77 45.42 31.36 12.58
N SER A 78 44.58 30.64 13.31
CA SER A 78 43.18 30.45 13.00
C SER A 78 42.34 30.57 14.27
N ILE A 79 41.05 30.78 14.09
CA ILE A 79 40.09 30.78 15.18
C ILE A 79 39.90 29.36 15.70
N ASP A 80 39.88 29.22 17.03
CA ASP A 80 39.39 28.02 17.69
C ASP A 80 37.88 28.17 17.93
N GLU A 81 37.09 27.49 17.08
CA GLU A 81 35.63 27.61 17.06
C GLU A 81 34.97 27.18 18.39
N ASN A 82 35.61 26.31 19.18
CA ASN A 82 35.07 25.85 20.47
C ASN A 82 35.31 26.84 21.61
N ASN A 83 36.42 27.59 21.56
CA ASN A 83 36.86 28.45 22.66
C ASN A 83 36.62 29.94 22.39
N MET A 84 36.30 30.33 21.15
CA MET A 84 36.07 31.72 20.78
C MET A 84 34.94 32.37 21.57
N ILE A 85 33.77 31.73 21.65
CA ILE A 85 32.61 32.29 22.36
C ILE A 85 32.85 32.37 23.88
N PRO A 86 33.34 31.32 24.57
CA PRO A 86 33.73 31.42 25.98
C PRO A 86 34.77 32.53 26.24
N PHE A 87 35.78 32.67 25.38
CA PHE A 87 36.81 33.70 25.50
C PHE A 87 36.22 35.12 25.41
N VAL A 88 35.39 35.38 24.40
CA VAL A 88 34.75 36.70 24.21
C VAL A 88 33.80 37.03 25.36
N THR A 89 33.13 36.02 25.89
CA THR A 89 32.17 36.19 26.98
C THR A 89 32.86 36.43 28.32
N GLN A 90 33.86 35.62 28.67
CA GLN A 90 34.46 35.60 30.01
C GLN A 90 35.68 36.51 30.13
N GLN A 91 36.59 36.50 29.14
CA GLN A 91 37.85 37.25 29.22
C GLN A 91 37.72 38.67 28.67
N LEU A 92 37.03 38.84 27.54
CA LEU A 92 36.73 40.17 26.98
C LEU A 92 35.52 40.85 27.64
N GLN A 93 34.75 40.11 28.44
CA GLN A 93 33.52 40.59 29.10
C GLN A 93 32.55 41.28 28.13
N ASN A 94 32.44 40.77 26.90
CA ASN A 94 31.61 41.35 25.84
C ASN A 94 30.57 40.33 25.33
N PRO A 95 29.50 40.08 26.11
CA PRO A 95 28.47 39.10 25.75
C PRO A 95 27.69 39.48 24.49
N ASP A 96 27.56 40.77 24.17
CA ASP A 96 26.87 41.24 22.95
C ASP A 96 27.66 40.93 21.68
N LEU A 97 28.99 41.01 21.75
CA LEU A 97 29.86 40.55 20.66
C LEU A 97 29.84 39.02 20.56
N ALA A 98 29.87 38.31 21.69
CA ALA A 98 29.78 36.85 21.71
C ALA A 98 28.49 36.33 21.06
N LEU A 99 27.34 36.94 21.38
CA LEU A 99 26.04 36.59 20.77
C LEU A 99 26.04 36.83 19.26
N ARG A 100 26.54 37.98 18.80
CA ARG A 100 26.61 38.29 17.36
C ARG A 100 27.51 37.33 16.60
N LEU A 101 28.68 37.01 17.16
CA LEU A 101 29.61 36.04 16.58
C LEU A 101 29.02 34.64 16.53
N ALA A 102 28.33 34.21 17.59
CA ALA A 102 27.68 32.91 17.63
C ALA A 102 26.59 32.76 16.56
N VAL A 103 25.73 33.79 16.37
CA VAL A 103 24.70 33.77 15.30
C VAL A 103 25.33 33.84 13.91
N ARG A 104 26.29 34.76 13.72
CA ARG A 104 26.86 35.05 12.40
C ARG A 104 27.69 33.88 11.87
N CYS A 105 28.36 33.15 12.75
CA CYS A 105 29.33 32.11 12.39
C CYS A 105 28.93 30.70 12.85
N ASP A 106 27.72 30.52 13.38
CA ASP A 106 27.18 29.27 13.93
C ASP A 106 28.16 28.58 14.92
N LEU A 107 28.74 29.38 15.83
CA LEU A 107 29.76 28.91 16.77
C LEU A 107 29.12 28.36 18.07
N PRO A 108 29.62 27.22 18.61
CA PRO A 108 29.14 26.66 19.86
C PRO A 108 29.53 27.50 21.09
N GLY A 109 28.85 27.29 22.23
CA GLY A 109 29.20 27.92 23.51
C GLY A 109 28.42 29.20 23.87
N ALA A 110 27.44 29.59 23.05
CA ALA A 110 26.53 30.71 23.33
C ALA A 110 25.19 30.27 23.94
N GLU A 111 24.97 28.97 24.15
CA GLU A 111 23.66 28.40 24.51
C GLU A 111 23.12 29.05 25.78
N GLU A 112 23.97 29.19 26.79
CA GLU A 112 23.61 29.78 28.08
C GLU A 112 23.31 31.28 27.96
N LEU A 113 23.97 31.99 27.03
CA LEU A 113 23.72 33.41 26.78
C LEU A 113 22.34 33.64 26.17
N PHE A 114 21.92 32.78 25.23
CA PHE A 114 20.57 32.82 24.66
C PHE A 114 19.50 32.55 25.72
N VAL A 115 19.70 31.54 26.56
CA VAL A 115 18.77 31.22 27.66
C VAL A 115 18.66 32.38 28.66
N ARG A 116 19.79 32.98 29.05
CA ARG A 116 19.80 34.14 29.97
C ARG A 116 19.11 35.35 29.35
N LYS A 117 19.43 35.68 28.10
CA LYS A 117 18.79 36.78 27.37
C LYS A 117 17.28 36.57 27.21
N PHE A 118 16.87 35.36 26.87
CA PHE A 118 15.46 34.98 26.80
C PHE A 118 14.75 35.19 28.14
N ASN A 119 15.29 34.63 29.24
CA ASN A 119 14.66 34.75 30.56
C ASN A 119 14.60 36.20 31.05
N LEU A 120 15.60 37.03 30.73
CA LEU A 120 15.60 38.45 31.07
C LEU A 120 14.49 39.20 30.32
N LEU A 121 14.39 39.01 29.00
CA LEU A 121 13.34 39.64 28.19
C LEU A 121 11.95 39.16 28.62
N PHE A 122 11.82 37.87 28.91
CA PHE A 122 10.57 37.26 29.37
C PHE A 122 10.15 37.77 30.74
N GLY A 123 11.08 37.87 31.70
CA GLY A 123 10.83 38.43 33.04
C GLY A 123 10.46 39.91 33.01
N ASN A 124 10.94 40.65 32.02
CA ASN A 124 10.58 42.07 31.80
C ASN A 124 9.25 42.25 31.05
N GLY A 125 8.51 41.19 30.76
CA GLY A 125 7.24 41.24 30.01
C GLY A 125 7.39 41.56 28.51
N GLN A 126 8.62 41.55 27.98
CA GLN A 126 8.91 41.83 26.57
C GLN A 126 8.77 40.55 25.72
N TYR A 127 7.56 40.00 25.67
CA TYR A 127 7.30 38.69 25.04
C TYR A 127 7.64 38.64 23.54
N GLY A 128 7.42 39.72 22.79
CA GLY A 128 7.74 39.78 21.36
C GLY A 128 9.24 39.67 21.06
N GLU A 129 10.07 40.36 21.84
CA GLU A 129 11.53 40.29 21.70
C GLU A 129 12.07 38.95 22.23
N ALA A 130 11.50 38.43 23.32
CA ALA A 130 11.83 37.09 23.82
C ALA A 130 11.53 36.01 22.76
N ALA A 131 10.40 36.12 22.04
CA ALA A 131 10.05 35.22 20.95
C ALA A 131 11.05 35.30 19.78
N LYS A 132 11.49 36.50 19.39
CA LYS A 132 12.55 36.67 18.36
C LYS A 132 13.87 36.02 18.77
N VAL A 133 14.27 36.15 20.04
CA VAL A 133 15.48 35.50 20.56
C VAL A 133 15.34 33.98 20.53
N ALA A 134 14.16 33.45 20.90
CA ALA A 134 13.91 32.01 20.84
C ALA A 134 13.92 31.46 19.39
N ALA A 135 13.41 32.25 18.44
CA ALA A 135 13.33 31.87 17.03
C ALA A 135 14.71 31.92 16.33
N THR A 136 15.54 32.91 16.67
CA THR A 136 16.89 33.12 16.07
C THR A 136 18.03 32.38 16.80
N ALA A 137 17.75 31.70 17.90
CA ALA A 137 18.77 30.97 18.64
C ALA A 137 19.40 29.88 17.76
N PRO A 138 20.75 29.75 17.75
CA PRO A 138 21.44 28.73 16.96
C PRO A 138 20.98 27.34 17.38
N GLN A 139 20.98 26.40 16.42
CA GLN A 139 20.58 25.00 16.65
C GLN A 139 19.19 24.80 17.29
N GLY A 140 18.33 25.83 17.31
CA GLY A 140 16.99 25.75 17.89
C GLY A 140 16.98 25.47 19.41
N ILE A 141 18.02 25.86 20.16
CA ILE A 141 18.16 25.59 21.60
C ILE A 141 16.94 26.04 22.42
N LEU A 142 16.29 27.12 21.99
CA LEU A 142 15.11 27.68 22.64
C LEU A 142 13.78 27.24 22.00
N ARG A 143 13.80 26.46 20.91
CA ARG A 143 12.61 25.91 20.24
C ARG A 143 12.19 24.58 20.88
N THR A 144 11.98 24.62 22.20
CA THR A 144 11.69 23.44 23.02
C THR A 144 10.27 23.49 23.60
N PRO A 145 9.71 22.33 24.01
CA PRO A 145 8.42 22.28 24.69
C PRO A 145 8.37 23.16 25.95
N GLN A 146 9.50 23.32 26.66
CA GLN A 146 9.59 24.17 27.86
C GLN A 146 9.36 25.65 27.54
N THR A 147 9.91 26.14 26.42
CA THR A 147 9.68 27.53 25.97
C THR A 147 8.20 27.75 25.63
N ILE A 148 7.56 26.79 24.95
CA ILE A 148 6.14 26.85 24.62
C ILE A 148 5.30 26.89 25.90
N GLN A 149 5.60 26.05 26.89
CA GLN A 149 4.91 26.04 28.19
C GLN A 149 5.03 27.38 28.92
N LYS A 150 6.20 28.03 28.88
CA LYS A 150 6.37 29.38 29.44
C LYS A 150 5.41 30.37 28.78
N PHE A 151 5.33 30.39 27.44
CA PHE A 151 4.39 31.25 26.72
C PHE A 151 2.92 30.90 26.93
N GLN A 152 2.59 29.63 27.18
CA GLN A 152 1.22 29.18 27.50
C GLN A 152 0.75 29.65 28.88
N GLN A 153 1.66 29.72 29.86
CA GLN A 153 1.34 30.16 31.22
C GLN A 153 1.19 31.68 31.35
N CYS A 154 1.56 32.44 30.31
CA CYS A 154 1.37 33.89 30.32
C CYS A 154 -0.13 34.25 30.32
N PRO A 155 -0.57 35.20 31.16
CA PRO A 155 -1.94 35.69 31.12
C PRO A 155 -2.24 36.33 29.76
N ALA A 156 -3.48 36.19 29.29
CA ALA A 156 -3.93 36.86 28.08
C ALA A 156 -3.79 38.38 28.22
N ASN A 157 -3.34 39.05 27.16
CA ASN A 157 -3.03 40.48 27.23
C ASN A 157 -4.29 41.29 27.60
N PRO A 158 -4.25 42.16 28.63
CA PRO A 158 -5.43 42.90 29.11
C PRO A 158 -6.08 43.83 28.07
N GLY A 159 -5.35 44.18 27.00
CA GLY A 159 -5.80 45.08 25.93
C GLY A 159 -6.35 44.38 24.66
N GLY A 160 -6.66 43.08 24.71
CA GLY A 160 -7.22 42.37 23.55
C GLY A 160 -6.24 42.09 22.41
N GLY A 161 -4.94 42.31 22.63
CA GLY A 161 -3.89 41.94 21.67
C GLY A 161 -3.69 40.42 21.56
N ALA A 162 -3.07 39.97 20.46
CA ALA A 162 -2.74 38.56 20.25
C ALA A 162 -1.95 37.99 21.44
N SER A 163 -2.27 36.76 21.86
CA SER A 163 -1.61 36.11 22.99
C SER A 163 -0.09 35.99 22.75
N PRO A 164 0.74 36.06 23.81
CA PRO A 164 2.19 35.88 23.69
C PRO A 164 2.58 34.60 22.93
N LEU A 165 1.81 33.52 23.12
CA LEU A 165 1.97 32.27 22.39
C LEU A 165 1.71 32.39 20.88
N LEU A 166 0.66 33.10 20.47
CA LEU A 166 0.39 33.33 19.04
C LEU A 166 1.44 34.25 18.40
N GLN A 167 1.97 35.23 19.14
CA GLN A 167 3.09 36.06 18.68
C GLN A 167 4.34 35.21 18.45
N TYR A 168 4.64 34.28 19.36
CA TYR A 168 5.74 33.32 19.22
C TYR A 168 5.60 32.47 17.96
N PHE A 169 4.44 31.85 17.74
CA PHE A 169 4.21 31.06 16.53
C PHE A 169 4.21 31.90 15.25
N GLY A 170 3.70 33.13 15.28
CA GLY A 170 3.76 34.05 14.13
C GLY A 170 5.20 34.32 13.68
N ILE A 171 6.08 34.66 14.64
CA ILE A 171 7.50 34.89 14.36
C ILE A 171 8.18 33.63 13.81
N LEU A 172 7.88 32.46 14.37
CA LEU A 172 8.45 31.20 13.88
C LEU A 172 7.97 30.85 12.46
N LEU A 173 6.70 31.07 12.15
CA LEU A 173 6.13 30.84 10.81
C LEU A 173 6.75 31.78 9.77
N ASP A 174 7.07 33.02 10.15
CA ASP A 174 7.78 33.97 9.28
C ASP A 174 9.23 33.52 9.01
N GLN A 175 9.91 32.99 10.03
CA GLN A 175 11.31 32.55 9.91
C GLN A 175 11.48 31.21 9.18
N GLY A 176 10.57 30.25 9.37
CA GLY A 176 10.77 28.92 8.80
C GLY A 176 9.69 27.90 9.10
N LYS A 177 10.10 26.63 9.08
CA LYS A 177 9.24 25.47 9.34
C LYS A 177 9.18 25.19 10.85
N LEU A 178 7.97 24.96 11.36
CA LEU A 178 7.72 24.54 12.74
C LEU A 178 8.17 23.10 12.96
N ASN A 179 8.62 22.79 14.18
CA ASN A 179 8.91 21.41 14.56
C ASN A 179 7.63 20.65 14.97
N LYS A 180 7.75 19.35 15.26
CA LYS A 180 6.64 18.47 15.64
C LYS A 180 5.81 19.05 16.79
N TYR A 181 6.46 19.45 17.88
CA TYR A 181 5.80 19.95 19.08
C TYR A 181 5.10 21.29 18.83
N GLU A 182 5.79 22.23 18.18
CA GLU A 182 5.24 23.54 17.82
C GLU A 182 4.04 23.40 16.89
N THR A 183 4.12 22.47 15.92
CA THR A 183 3.04 22.19 14.98
C THR A 183 1.79 21.71 15.72
N LEU A 184 1.93 20.77 16.66
CA LEU A 184 0.80 20.24 17.43
C LEU A 184 0.17 21.31 18.32
N GLU A 185 0.99 22.07 19.04
CA GLU A 185 0.51 23.13 19.94
C GLU A 185 -0.14 24.31 19.20
N LEU A 186 0.30 24.60 17.96
CA LEU A 186 -0.38 25.55 17.10
C LEU A 186 -1.71 25.01 16.55
N CYS A 187 -1.74 23.75 16.11
CA CYS A 187 -2.89 23.19 15.40
C CYS A 187 -4.06 22.85 16.33
N ARG A 188 -3.82 22.41 17.58
CA ARG A 188 -4.87 22.10 18.56
C ARG A 188 -5.92 23.22 18.72
N PRO A 189 -5.54 24.47 19.06
CA PRO A 189 -6.53 25.55 19.23
C PRO A 189 -7.18 25.97 17.91
N VAL A 190 -6.46 25.89 16.78
CA VAL A 190 -6.98 26.26 15.46
C VAL A 190 -8.07 25.29 15.01
N LEU A 191 -7.88 23.99 15.25
CA LEU A 191 -8.86 22.95 14.97
C LEU A 191 -10.06 23.03 15.91
N ALA A 192 -9.83 23.28 17.21
CA ALA A 192 -10.92 23.49 18.18
C ALA A 192 -11.82 24.69 17.82
N GLN A 193 -11.26 25.72 17.19
CA GLN A 193 -11.99 26.88 16.69
C GLN A 193 -12.59 26.68 15.28
N GLY A 194 -12.42 25.50 14.66
CA GLY A 194 -12.93 25.20 13.33
C GLY A 194 -12.24 25.95 12.18
N ARG A 195 -11.10 26.61 12.41
CA ARG A 195 -10.38 27.42 11.39
C ARG A 195 -9.49 26.56 10.49
N LYS A 196 -10.06 25.55 9.84
CA LYS A 196 -9.34 24.58 8.98
C LYS A 196 -8.62 25.21 7.78
N GLU A 197 -9.06 26.37 7.31
CA GLU A 197 -8.43 27.09 6.19
C GLU A 197 -6.99 27.51 6.49
N LEU A 198 -6.71 27.90 7.74
CA LEU A 198 -5.36 28.29 8.16
C LEU A 198 -4.42 27.08 8.15
N LEU A 199 -4.90 25.93 8.61
CA LEU A 199 -4.15 24.68 8.57
C LEU A 199 -3.79 24.31 7.13
N ASN A 200 -4.75 24.38 6.21
CA ASN A 200 -4.52 24.09 4.80
C ASN A 200 -3.50 25.04 4.17
N LYS A 201 -3.55 26.33 4.51
CA LYS A 201 -2.56 27.31 4.07
C LYS A 201 -1.16 26.95 4.56
N TRP A 202 -0.98 26.72 5.87
CA TRP A 202 0.33 26.37 6.43
C TRP A 202 0.87 25.03 5.93
N LEU A 203 -0.02 24.06 5.66
CA LEU A 203 0.33 22.81 5.03
C LEU A 203 0.86 23.06 3.61
N ASN A 204 0.14 23.83 2.78
CA ASN A 204 0.55 24.14 1.41
C ASN A 204 1.88 24.93 1.35
N ASP A 205 2.07 25.86 2.27
CA ASP A 205 3.30 26.65 2.41
C ASP A 205 4.48 25.85 3.00
N GLN A 206 4.30 24.55 3.28
CA GLN A 206 5.30 23.66 3.90
C GLN A 206 5.84 24.16 5.25
N LYS A 207 5.03 24.92 5.98
CA LYS A 207 5.41 25.55 7.26
C LYS A 207 5.30 24.62 8.46
N LEU A 208 4.62 23.48 8.31
CA LEU A 208 4.34 22.55 9.39
C LEU A 208 5.16 21.26 9.25
N GLU A 209 5.59 20.70 10.39
CA GLU A 209 6.14 19.35 10.41
C GLU A 209 5.02 18.31 10.50
N CYS A 210 4.87 17.55 9.42
CA CYS A 210 3.85 16.51 9.32
C CYS A 210 4.29 15.28 10.11
N CYS A 211 3.41 14.80 10.99
CA CYS A 211 3.65 13.62 11.82
C CYS A 211 2.33 12.86 12.03
N GLU A 212 2.43 11.65 12.57
CA GLU A 212 1.27 10.80 12.87
C GLU A 212 0.26 11.50 13.79
N GLU A 213 0.73 12.05 14.91
CA GLU A 213 -0.10 12.75 15.90
C GLU A 213 -0.89 13.93 15.30
N LEU A 214 -0.29 14.65 14.34
CA LEU A 214 -0.97 15.74 13.64
C LEU A 214 -2.06 15.21 12.73
N GLY A 215 -1.79 14.11 12.01
CA GLY A 215 -2.77 13.46 11.17
C GLY A 215 -3.96 12.94 11.98
N ASP A 216 -3.70 12.33 13.14
CA ASP A 216 -4.74 11.81 14.04
C ASP A 216 -5.59 12.93 14.62
N LEU A 217 -4.99 14.10 14.90
CA LEU A 217 -5.71 15.28 15.36
C LEU A 217 -6.64 15.87 14.28
N VAL A 218 -6.22 15.81 13.01
CA VAL A 218 -6.97 16.40 11.88
C VAL A 218 -8.03 15.46 11.33
N ARG A 219 -7.80 14.14 11.39
CA ARG A 219 -8.66 13.11 10.80
C ARG A 219 -10.14 13.17 11.18
N PRO A 220 -10.54 13.45 12.45
CA PRO A 220 -11.96 13.57 12.81
C PRO A 220 -12.65 14.78 12.15
N HIS A 221 -11.89 15.79 11.74
CA HIS A 221 -12.41 17.02 11.13
C HIS A 221 -12.36 16.99 9.61
N ASP A 222 -11.26 16.47 9.04
CA ASP A 222 -11.06 16.36 7.59
C ASP A 222 -10.14 15.17 7.25
N PRO A 223 -10.70 14.04 6.78
CA PRO A 223 -9.90 12.87 6.43
C PRO A 223 -9.02 13.09 5.19
N THR A 224 -9.37 14.03 4.30
CA THR A 224 -8.60 14.30 3.08
C THR A 224 -7.32 15.06 3.39
N VAL A 225 -7.39 16.03 4.30
CA VAL A 225 -6.22 16.77 4.79
C VAL A 225 -5.34 15.86 5.64
N ALA A 226 -5.95 15.01 6.48
CA ALA A 226 -5.21 14.02 7.26
C ALA A 226 -4.40 13.06 6.38
N LEU A 227 -4.97 12.58 5.27
CA LEU A 227 -4.23 11.78 4.29
C LEU A 227 -3.00 12.52 3.74
N SER A 228 -3.13 13.81 3.39
CA SER A 228 -1.98 14.61 2.97
C SER A 228 -0.92 14.76 4.07
N ILE A 229 -1.33 14.83 5.33
CA ILE A 229 -0.40 14.92 6.47
C ILE A 229 0.34 13.59 6.64
N TYR A 230 -0.36 12.45 6.63
CA TYR A 230 0.29 11.13 6.75
C TYR A 230 1.25 10.83 5.60
N LEU A 231 0.90 11.22 4.37
CA LEU A 231 1.77 11.10 3.20
C LEU A 231 3.08 11.89 3.38
N ARG A 232 2.99 13.13 3.86
CA ARG A 232 4.17 13.99 4.08
C ARG A 232 4.96 13.60 5.34
N GLY A 233 4.28 13.03 6.33
CA GLY A 233 4.87 12.53 7.57
C GLY A 233 5.47 11.12 7.46
N ASN A 234 5.39 10.50 6.28
CA ASN A 234 5.88 9.15 6.00
C ASN A 234 5.35 8.10 7.01
N VAL A 235 4.02 8.03 7.16
CA VAL A 235 3.34 7.08 8.07
C VAL A 235 2.50 6.08 7.25
N PRO A 236 3.10 4.99 6.73
CA PRO A 236 2.46 4.18 5.69
C PRO A 236 1.17 3.50 6.13
N HIS A 237 1.13 2.96 7.35
CA HIS A 237 -0.04 2.24 7.86
C HIS A 237 -1.29 3.14 7.96
N LYS A 238 -1.14 4.40 8.37
CA LYS A 238 -2.25 5.39 8.40
C LYS A 238 -2.65 5.84 7.01
N VAL A 239 -1.69 5.97 6.08
CA VAL A 239 -2.00 6.30 4.67
C VAL A 239 -2.88 5.21 4.06
N VAL A 240 -2.52 3.94 4.25
CA VAL A 240 -3.32 2.80 3.76
C VAL A 240 -4.71 2.81 4.40
N GLN A 241 -4.81 3.02 5.71
CA GLN A 241 -6.09 3.13 6.40
C GLN A 241 -6.96 4.28 5.83
N CYS A 242 -6.38 5.46 5.58
CA CYS A 242 -7.10 6.57 5.00
C CYS A 242 -7.52 6.32 3.54
N PHE A 243 -6.69 5.66 2.73
CA PHE A 243 -7.10 5.24 1.39
C PHE A 243 -8.27 4.25 1.43
N ALA A 244 -8.25 3.31 2.38
CA ALA A 244 -9.35 2.36 2.56
C ALA A 244 -10.65 3.06 2.98
N GLU A 245 -10.59 4.02 3.90
CA GLU A 245 -11.74 4.81 4.35
C GLU A 245 -12.31 5.74 3.29
N THR A 246 -11.46 6.27 2.42
CA THR A 246 -11.87 7.15 1.32
C THR A 246 -12.27 6.38 0.05
N GLY A 247 -12.22 5.04 0.07
CA GLY A 247 -12.59 4.18 -1.06
C GLY A 247 -11.58 4.20 -2.22
N GLN A 248 -10.37 4.71 -2.01
CA GLN A 248 -9.34 4.86 -3.05
C GLN A 248 -8.40 3.64 -3.08
N PHE A 249 -8.96 2.45 -3.28
CA PHE A 249 -8.24 1.19 -3.15
C PHE A 249 -7.12 1.01 -4.19
N ASP A 250 -7.31 1.54 -5.40
CA ASP A 250 -6.31 1.50 -6.49
C ASP A 250 -4.99 2.16 -6.08
N LYS A 251 -5.04 3.15 -5.17
CA LYS A 251 -3.85 3.88 -4.72
C LYS A 251 -3.08 3.15 -3.62
N ILE A 252 -3.69 2.17 -2.94
CA ILE A 252 -3.06 1.43 -1.84
C ILE A 252 -1.83 0.68 -2.35
N ILE A 253 -1.99 -0.11 -3.42
CA ILE A 253 -0.91 -0.93 -3.98
C ILE A 253 0.18 -0.04 -4.59
N LEU A 254 -0.20 1.01 -5.33
CA LEU A 254 0.73 1.97 -5.90
C LEU A 254 1.59 2.67 -4.84
N TYR A 255 0.97 3.07 -3.72
CA TYR A 255 1.68 3.70 -2.60
C TYR A 255 2.60 2.71 -1.88
N ALA A 256 2.11 1.50 -1.60
CA ALA A 256 2.86 0.40 -0.97
C ALA A 256 4.17 0.13 -1.73
N LYS A 257 4.09 -0.05 -3.05
CA LYS A 257 5.26 -0.24 -3.93
C LYS A 257 6.23 0.95 -3.89
N ARG A 258 5.71 2.18 -3.96
CA ARG A 258 6.55 3.38 -4.00
C ARG A 258 7.37 3.58 -2.71
N VAL A 259 6.80 3.21 -1.57
CA VAL A 259 7.44 3.39 -0.25
C VAL A 259 8.18 2.14 0.21
N GLY A 260 8.01 1.00 -0.48
CA GLY A 260 8.54 -0.29 -0.04
C GLY A 260 7.88 -0.77 1.25
N PHE A 261 6.59 -0.47 1.43
CA PHE A 261 5.80 -0.88 2.59
C PHE A 261 4.82 -1.98 2.18
N GLU A 262 4.80 -3.09 2.91
CA GLU A 262 3.91 -4.21 2.66
C GLU A 262 2.76 -4.21 3.68
N PRO A 263 1.56 -3.72 3.30
CA PRO A 263 0.39 -3.77 4.17
C PRO A 263 -0.18 -5.19 4.24
N ASP A 264 -0.97 -5.47 5.29
CA ASP A 264 -1.82 -6.66 5.33
C ASP A 264 -2.98 -6.51 4.33
N TYR A 265 -2.73 -6.93 3.08
CA TYR A 265 -3.67 -6.84 1.98
C TYR A 265 -4.97 -7.61 2.23
N LEU A 266 -4.91 -8.72 2.97
CA LEU A 266 -6.07 -9.55 3.30
C LEU A 266 -6.97 -8.86 4.34
N PHE A 267 -6.37 -8.21 5.33
CA PHE A 267 -7.11 -7.34 6.24
C PHE A 267 -7.81 -6.21 5.48
N GLN A 268 -7.11 -5.55 4.54
CA GLN A 268 -7.72 -4.50 3.72
C GLN A 268 -8.87 -5.05 2.88
N LEU A 269 -8.69 -6.18 2.20
CA LEU A 269 -9.74 -6.83 1.40
C LEU A 269 -10.97 -7.15 2.26
N ARG A 270 -10.78 -7.74 3.46
CA ARG A 270 -11.88 -8.00 4.40
C ARG A 270 -12.61 -6.73 4.81
N GLN A 271 -11.89 -5.64 5.04
CA GLN A 271 -12.51 -4.35 5.38
C GLN A 271 -13.36 -3.81 4.22
N ILE A 272 -12.87 -3.91 2.97
CA ILE A 272 -13.61 -3.50 1.76
C ILE A 272 -14.88 -4.33 1.63
N LEU A 273 -14.76 -5.64 1.72
CA LEU A 273 -15.89 -6.56 1.58
C LEU A 273 -16.96 -6.35 2.66
N ARG A 274 -16.55 -6.13 3.91
CA ARG A 274 -17.47 -5.83 5.03
C ARG A 274 -18.13 -4.46 4.95
N SER A 275 -17.54 -3.51 4.22
CA SER A 275 -18.16 -2.20 3.99
C SER A 275 -19.35 -2.24 3.02
N GLY A 276 -19.61 -3.40 2.39
CA GLY A 276 -20.68 -3.60 1.42
C GLY A 276 -20.29 -3.27 -0.02
N ASN A 277 -19.07 -2.75 -0.26
CA ASN A 277 -18.57 -2.45 -1.59
C ASN A 277 -17.90 -3.67 -2.24
N GLN A 278 -18.70 -4.67 -2.58
CA GLN A 278 -18.20 -5.96 -3.06
C GLN A 278 -17.50 -5.86 -4.43
N GLU A 279 -17.96 -4.97 -5.32
CA GLU A 279 -17.31 -4.72 -6.63
C GLU A 279 -15.91 -4.13 -6.46
N ALA A 280 -15.74 -3.18 -5.53
CA ALA A 280 -14.41 -2.65 -5.21
C ALA A 280 -13.51 -3.73 -4.62
N GLY A 281 -14.06 -4.65 -3.81
CA GLY A 281 -13.34 -5.82 -3.30
C GLY A 281 -12.82 -6.71 -4.42
N ALA A 282 -13.65 -7.01 -5.43
CA ALA A 282 -13.24 -7.78 -6.62
C ALA A 282 -12.12 -7.08 -7.40
N LYS A 283 -12.25 -5.78 -7.67
CA LYS A 283 -11.18 -5.00 -8.34
C LYS A 283 -9.89 -4.99 -7.54
N PHE A 284 -9.98 -4.81 -6.22
CA PHE A 284 -8.82 -4.84 -5.33
C PHE A 284 -8.13 -6.21 -5.37
N ALA A 285 -8.90 -7.30 -5.27
CA ALA A 285 -8.39 -8.66 -5.40
C ALA A 285 -7.72 -8.91 -6.76
N GLN A 286 -8.30 -8.43 -7.86
CA GLN A 286 -7.67 -8.49 -9.19
C GLN A 286 -6.32 -7.78 -9.20
N MET A 287 -6.23 -6.57 -8.62
CA MET A 287 -4.96 -5.85 -8.54
C MET A 287 -3.92 -6.59 -7.70
N LEU A 288 -4.30 -7.30 -6.63
CA LEU A 288 -3.34 -8.11 -5.84
C LEU A 288 -2.65 -9.21 -6.67
N VAL A 289 -3.32 -9.71 -7.71
CA VAL A 289 -2.76 -10.73 -8.59
C VAL A 289 -1.98 -10.11 -9.75
N VAL A 290 -2.54 -9.06 -10.37
CA VAL A 290 -1.96 -8.39 -11.55
C VAL A 290 -0.70 -7.59 -11.20
N GLU A 291 -0.70 -6.91 -10.05
CA GLU A 291 0.43 -6.10 -9.59
C GLU A 291 1.52 -6.94 -8.91
N SER A 292 1.57 -8.24 -9.18
CA SER A 292 2.61 -9.16 -8.69
C SER A 292 4.02 -8.69 -9.06
N GLU A 293 4.95 -8.78 -8.12
CA GLU A 293 6.37 -8.67 -8.40
C GLU A 293 6.91 -10.09 -8.67
N ASN A 294 7.64 -10.28 -9.77
CA ASN A 294 8.20 -11.58 -10.19
C ASN A 294 7.17 -12.69 -10.53
N GLY A 295 5.90 -12.32 -10.71
CA GLY A 295 4.83 -13.27 -11.04
C GLY A 295 4.21 -13.98 -9.84
N GLU A 296 4.63 -13.65 -8.62
CA GLU A 296 3.98 -14.13 -7.39
C GLU A 296 2.91 -13.12 -6.92
N PRO A 297 1.66 -13.54 -6.71
CA PRO A 297 0.59 -12.66 -6.27
C PRO A 297 0.91 -12.06 -4.89
N LEU A 298 0.50 -10.80 -4.67
CA LEU A 298 0.73 -10.07 -3.41
C LEU A 298 0.02 -10.69 -2.20
N ALA A 299 -0.93 -11.59 -2.44
CA ALA A 299 -1.58 -12.39 -1.42
C ALA A 299 -1.98 -13.75 -1.99
N ASP A 300 -2.06 -14.76 -1.12
CA ASP A 300 -2.44 -16.11 -1.49
C ASP A 300 -3.89 -16.15 -2.03
N LEU A 301 -4.07 -16.81 -3.18
CA LEU A 301 -5.36 -16.88 -3.88
C LEU A 301 -6.42 -17.60 -3.05
N ASN A 302 -6.05 -18.66 -2.31
CA ASN A 302 -7.01 -19.38 -1.46
C ASN A 302 -7.52 -18.48 -0.33
N GLN A 303 -6.63 -17.70 0.30
CA GLN A 303 -7.00 -16.75 1.34
C GLN A 303 -7.85 -15.59 0.81
N ILE A 304 -7.59 -15.13 -0.43
CA ILE A 304 -8.46 -14.14 -1.10
C ILE A 304 -9.87 -14.72 -1.28
N ILE A 305 -10.00 -15.96 -1.77
CA ILE A 305 -11.30 -16.63 -1.94
C ILE A 305 -12.02 -16.77 -0.59
N ASP A 306 -11.30 -17.18 0.47
CA ASP A 306 -11.84 -17.26 1.83
C ASP A 306 -12.44 -15.92 2.29
N CYS A 307 -11.78 -14.80 1.99
CA CYS A 307 -12.30 -13.47 2.32
C CYS A 307 -13.65 -13.18 1.64
N PHE A 308 -13.83 -13.58 0.37
CA PHE A 308 -15.14 -13.44 -0.30
C PHE A 308 -16.20 -14.37 0.28
N MET A 309 -15.81 -15.59 0.66
CA MET A 309 -16.72 -16.58 1.22
C MET A 309 -17.22 -16.19 2.62
N GLU A 310 -16.37 -15.57 3.44
CA GLU A 310 -16.74 -15.04 4.77
C GLU A 310 -17.94 -14.08 4.70
N VAL A 311 -18.03 -13.26 3.65
CA VAL A 311 -19.11 -12.28 3.44
C VAL A 311 -20.20 -12.78 2.47
N GLN A 312 -20.15 -14.06 2.07
CA GLN A 312 -21.04 -14.66 1.07
C GLN A 312 -21.08 -13.92 -0.29
N ALA A 313 -19.99 -13.24 -0.66
CA ALA A 313 -19.87 -12.49 -1.92
C ALA A 313 -19.47 -13.40 -3.08
N VAL A 314 -20.32 -14.39 -3.39
CA VAL A 314 -20.04 -15.43 -4.40
C VAL A 314 -19.94 -14.86 -5.81
N GLN A 315 -20.87 -14.01 -6.25
CA GLN A 315 -20.86 -13.47 -7.61
C GLN A 315 -19.58 -12.63 -7.91
N PRO A 316 -19.15 -11.70 -7.04
CA PRO A 316 -17.88 -11.00 -7.19
C PRO A 316 -16.64 -11.91 -7.13
N CYS A 317 -16.68 -12.96 -6.31
CA CYS A 317 -15.62 -13.96 -6.27
C CYS A 317 -15.53 -14.73 -7.60
N THR A 318 -16.67 -15.11 -8.16
CA THR A 318 -16.76 -15.77 -9.47
C THR A 318 -16.18 -14.88 -10.57
N SER A 319 -16.55 -13.61 -10.64
CA SER A 319 -15.99 -12.71 -11.66
C SER A 319 -14.48 -12.50 -11.51
N PHE A 320 -13.98 -12.40 -10.27
CA PHE A 320 -12.55 -12.37 -9.97
C PHE A 320 -11.84 -13.64 -10.48
N LEU A 321 -12.33 -14.83 -10.10
CA LEU A 321 -11.71 -16.10 -10.47
C LEU A 321 -11.78 -16.39 -11.96
N LEU A 322 -12.85 -16.00 -12.67
CA LEU A 322 -12.95 -16.17 -14.12
C LEU A 322 -11.86 -15.37 -14.87
N GLU A 323 -11.49 -14.19 -14.38
CA GLU A 323 -10.39 -13.41 -14.96
C GLU A 323 -9.02 -14.00 -14.61
N VAL A 324 -8.82 -14.44 -13.36
CA VAL A 324 -7.55 -15.05 -12.91
C VAL A 324 -7.27 -16.37 -13.64
N LEU A 325 -8.29 -17.22 -13.80
CA LEU A 325 -8.16 -18.57 -14.36
C LEU A 325 -8.28 -18.64 -15.88
N LYS A 326 -8.38 -17.50 -16.56
CA LYS A 326 -8.62 -17.41 -18.02
C LYS A 326 -7.61 -18.19 -18.88
N GLY A 327 -6.43 -18.48 -18.35
CA GLY A 327 -5.40 -19.27 -19.01
C GLY A 327 -5.59 -20.79 -18.99
N ASP A 328 -6.59 -21.31 -18.26
CA ASP A 328 -6.86 -22.75 -18.07
C ASP A 328 -5.59 -23.57 -17.77
N LYS A 329 -4.79 -23.12 -16.79
CA LYS A 329 -3.52 -23.78 -16.48
C LYS A 329 -3.73 -25.03 -15.61
N PRO A 330 -2.96 -26.12 -15.85
CA PRO A 330 -3.04 -27.32 -15.02
C PRO A 330 -2.73 -27.08 -13.53
N GLU A 331 -1.78 -26.19 -13.23
CA GLU A 331 -1.36 -25.84 -11.87
C GLU A 331 -2.49 -25.21 -11.04
N GLU A 332 -3.44 -24.56 -11.73
CA GLU A 332 -4.57 -23.86 -11.15
C GLU A 332 -5.82 -24.76 -11.03
N GLY A 333 -5.71 -26.08 -11.34
CA GLY A 333 -6.84 -27.01 -11.34
C GLY A 333 -7.60 -27.11 -10.01
N HIS A 334 -6.91 -26.94 -8.89
CA HIS A 334 -7.54 -26.87 -7.56
C HIS A 334 -8.44 -25.62 -7.41
N LEU A 335 -8.02 -24.47 -7.95
CA LEU A 335 -8.82 -23.24 -7.96
C LEU A 335 -10.00 -23.34 -8.92
N GLN A 336 -9.83 -24.00 -10.06
CA GLN A 336 -10.94 -24.30 -10.99
C GLN A 336 -12.00 -25.16 -10.31
N THR A 337 -11.57 -26.19 -9.56
CA THR A 337 -12.48 -27.02 -8.76
C THR A 337 -13.23 -26.15 -7.77
N ARG A 338 -12.51 -25.37 -6.96
CA ARG A 338 -13.07 -24.49 -5.94
C ARG A 338 -14.07 -23.46 -6.49
N LEU A 339 -13.79 -22.87 -7.67
CA LEU A 339 -14.69 -21.98 -8.38
C LEU A 339 -16.03 -22.68 -8.69
N LEU A 340 -15.97 -23.89 -9.24
CA LEU A 340 -17.15 -24.67 -9.59
C LEU A 340 -17.91 -25.13 -8.35
N GLU A 341 -17.24 -25.57 -7.30
CA GLU A 341 -17.87 -25.97 -6.04
C GLU A 341 -18.68 -24.84 -5.42
N MET A 342 -18.05 -23.66 -5.27
CA MET A 342 -18.70 -22.47 -4.73
C MET A 342 -19.96 -22.11 -5.52
N ASN A 343 -19.88 -22.13 -6.86
CA ASN A 343 -21.03 -21.81 -7.70
C ASN A 343 -22.08 -22.93 -7.70
N LEU A 344 -21.72 -24.21 -7.65
CA LEU A 344 -22.68 -25.31 -7.56
C LEU A 344 -23.49 -25.27 -6.25
N LEU A 345 -22.88 -24.80 -5.17
CA LEU A 345 -23.56 -24.66 -3.88
C LEU A 345 -24.45 -23.41 -3.81
N ALA A 346 -24.01 -22.28 -4.35
CA ALA A 346 -24.70 -21.00 -4.20
C ALA A 346 -25.54 -20.58 -5.42
N ALA A 347 -25.10 -20.89 -6.64
CA ALA A 347 -25.73 -20.47 -7.90
C ALA A 347 -25.52 -21.52 -9.02
N PRO A 348 -26.24 -22.67 -8.98
CA PRO A 348 -26.04 -23.77 -9.92
C PRO A 348 -26.10 -23.37 -11.41
N GLN A 349 -26.94 -22.39 -11.75
CA GLN A 349 -27.08 -21.90 -13.13
C GLN A 349 -25.78 -21.28 -13.67
N VAL A 350 -25.00 -20.62 -12.81
CA VAL A 350 -23.71 -20.03 -13.20
C VAL A 350 -22.69 -21.14 -13.43
N ALA A 351 -22.67 -22.16 -12.56
CA ALA A 351 -21.83 -23.33 -12.75
C ALA A 351 -22.17 -24.09 -14.06
N ASP A 352 -23.45 -24.28 -14.37
CA ASP A 352 -23.88 -24.90 -15.63
C ASP A 352 -23.41 -24.11 -16.85
N ALA A 353 -23.47 -22.77 -16.80
CA ALA A 353 -22.96 -21.93 -17.88
C ALA A 353 -21.43 -22.05 -18.05
N ILE A 354 -20.67 -22.06 -16.95
CA ILE A 354 -19.20 -22.23 -16.98
C ILE A 354 -18.83 -23.59 -17.60
N LEU A 355 -19.48 -24.66 -17.13
CA LEU A 355 -19.25 -26.03 -17.63
C LEU A 355 -19.71 -26.18 -19.09
N GLY A 356 -20.87 -25.63 -19.44
CA GLY A 356 -21.41 -25.67 -20.80
C GLY A 356 -20.55 -24.94 -21.83
N ASN A 357 -19.90 -23.84 -21.43
CA ASN A 357 -18.96 -23.10 -22.25
C ASN A 357 -17.56 -23.74 -22.33
N LYS A 358 -17.32 -24.83 -21.58
CA LYS A 358 -16.02 -25.54 -21.53
C LYS A 358 -14.85 -24.58 -21.25
N MET A 359 -15.04 -23.67 -20.29
CA MET A 359 -14.03 -22.67 -19.96
C MET A 359 -12.78 -23.23 -19.28
N PHE A 360 -12.91 -24.40 -18.64
CA PHE A 360 -11.86 -25.01 -17.82
C PHE A 360 -11.78 -26.52 -18.08
N SER A 361 -10.59 -27.10 -17.90
CA SER A 361 -10.32 -28.51 -18.23
C SER A 361 -9.66 -29.31 -17.11
N HIS A 362 -9.08 -28.65 -16.11
CA HIS A 362 -8.15 -29.26 -15.14
C HIS A 362 -8.73 -29.44 -13.72
N TYR A 363 -10.01 -29.21 -13.52
CA TYR A 363 -10.70 -29.42 -12.24
C TYR A 363 -10.97 -30.91 -11.94
N ASP A 364 -11.26 -31.22 -10.67
CA ASP A 364 -11.64 -32.57 -10.24
C ASP A 364 -13.03 -32.96 -10.79
N ARG A 365 -13.03 -33.75 -11.87
CA ARG A 365 -14.27 -34.16 -12.53
C ARG A 365 -15.17 -35.02 -11.64
N SER A 366 -14.60 -35.87 -10.78
CA SER A 366 -15.40 -36.76 -9.93
C SER A 366 -16.17 -35.97 -8.88
N GLN A 367 -15.48 -35.06 -8.19
CA GLN A 367 -16.07 -34.19 -7.19
C GLN A 367 -17.13 -33.25 -7.79
N ILE A 368 -16.82 -32.62 -8.92
CA ILE A 368 -17.77 -31.74 -9.62
C ILE A 368 -18.98 -32.51 -10.14
N GLY A 369 -18.80 -33.74 -10.66
CA GLY A 369 -19.92 -34.59 -11.09
C GLY A 369 -20.92 -34.88 -9.96
N GLN A 370 -20.43 -35.24 -8.77
CA GLN A 370 -21.27 -35.46 -7.60
C GLN A 370 -22.01 -34.19 -7.15
N LEU A 371 -21.36 -33.02 -7.24
CA LEU A 371 -21.99 -31.74 -6.90
C LEU A 371 -23.03 -31.31 -7.94
N CYS A 372 -22.79 -31.56 -9.23
CA CYS A 372 -23.78 -31.35 -10.28
C CYS A 372 -25.03 -32.21 -10.05
N GLU A 373 -24.87 -33.47 -9.66
CA GLU A 373 -25.99 -34.35 -9.32
C GLU A 373 -26.80 -33.78 -8.14
N LYS A 374 -26.12 -33.37 -7.06
CA LYS A 374 -26.77 -32.74 -5.88
C LYS A 374 -27.48 -31.43 -6.22
N ALA A 375 -26.93 -30.65 -7.16
CA ALA A 375 -27.51 -29.40 -7.61
C ALA A 375 -28.66 -29.58 -8.64
N GLY A 376 -28.99 -30.83 -9.01
CA GLY A 376 -30.04 -31.14 -9.99
C GLY A 376 -29.62 -30.99 -11.44
N LEU A 377 -28.33 -30.74 -11.72
CA LEU A 377 -27.75 -30.62 -13.05
C LEU A 377 -27.33 -32.00 -13.58
N LEU A 378 -28.30 -32.91 -13.72
CA LEU A 378 -28.05 -34.31 -14.05
C LEU A 378 -27.33 -34.49 -15.40
N GLN A 379 -27.62 -33.61 -16.37
CA GLN A 379 -26.93 -33.62 -17.68
C GLN A 379 -25.43 -33.43 -17.51
N ARG A 380 -25.02 -32.44 -16.69
CA ARG A 380 -23.61 -32.19 -16.39
C ARG A 380 -23.01 -33.30 -15.56
N ALA A 381 -23.75 -33.85 -14.60
CA ALA A 381 -23.27 -34.97 -13.81
C ALA A 381 -22.85 -36.17 -14.68
N LEU A 382 -23.70 -36.55 -15.66
CA LEU A 382 -23.40 -37.63 -16.61
C LEU A 382 -22.15 -37.36 -17.47
N GLU A 383 -21.93 -36.12 -17.91
CA GLU A 383 -20.72 -35.75 -18.68
C GLU A 383 -19.41 -35.87 -17.87
N HIS A 384 -19.52 -35.98 -16.54
CA HIS A 384 -18.37 -36.07 -15.63
C HIS A 384 -18.17 -37.45 -15.01
N PHE A 385 -19.24 -38.24 -14.89
CA PHE A 385 -19.14 -39.59 -14.36
C PHE A 385 -18.37 -40.51 -15.30
N THR A 386 -17.48 -41.29 -14.70
CA THR A 386 -16.70 -42.34 -15.37
C THR A 386 -17.04 -43.72 -14.82
N ASP A 387 -17.58 -43.79 -13.59
CA ASP A 387 -18.00 -45.03 -12.97
C ASP A 387 -19.42 -45.42 -13.41
N LEU A 388 -19.57 -46.68 -13.84
CA LEU A 388 -20.83 -47.22 -14.35
C LEU A 388 -21.94 -47.19 -13.28
N TYR A 389 -21.59 -47.32 -11.99
CA TYR A 389 -22.57 -47.25 -10.92
C TYR A 389 -23.24 -45.87 -10.86
N ASP A 390 -22.45 -44.79 -10.90
CA ASP A 390 -22.96 -43.42 -10.90
C ASP A 390 -23.73 -43.11 -12.19
N ILE A 391 -23.23 -43.54 -13.35
CA ILE A 391 -23.93 -43.36 -14.63
C ILE A 391 -25.31 -44.03 -14.59
N LYS A 392 -25.40 -45.29 -14.14
CA LYS A 392 -26.69 -46.01 -14.03
C LYS A 392 -27.64 -45.33 -13.05
N ARG A 393 -27.15 -44.85 -11.92
CA ARG A 393 -27.97 -44.13 -10.93
C ARG A 393 -28.59 -42.87 -11.52
N THR A 394 -27.86 -42.14 -12.36
CA THR A 394 -28.32 -40.84 -12.87
C THR A 394 -29.12 -40.97 -14.18
N VAL A 395 -28.76 -41.90 -15.07
CA VAL A 395 -29.38 -42.04 -16.41
C VAL A 395 -30.86 -42.45 -16.36
N VAL A 396 -31.29 -43.10 -15.28
CA VAL A 396 -32.69 -43.55 -15.11
C VAL A 396 -33.68 -42.39 -14.93
N HIS A 397 -33.21 -41.20 -14.58
CA HIS A 397 -34.02 -40.00 -14.42
C HIS A 397 -34.35 -39.31 -15.76
N THR A 398 -34.87 -40.08 -16.72
CA THR A 398 -35.07 -39.70 -18.13
C THR A 398 -35.82 -38.38 -18.35
N THR A 399 -36.77 -38.03 -17.47
CA THR A 399 -37.57 -36.80 -17.56
C THR A 399 -36.77 -35.52 -17.40
N HIS A 400 -35.57 -35.60 -16.81
CA HIS A 400 -34.69 -34.45 -16.64
C HIS A 400 -33.79 -34.20 -17.86
N PHE A 401 -33.80 -35.10 -18.86
CA PHE A 401 -32.98 -34.98 -20.05
C PHE A 401 -33.82 -34.66 -21.29
N LYS A 402 -33.23 -33.93 -22.23
CA LYS A 402 -33.79 -33.83 -23.58
C LYS A 402 -33.56 -35.16 -24.30
N PRO A 403 -34.60 -35.77 -24.91
CA PRO A 403 -34.49 -37.09 -25.57
C PRO A 403 -33.32 -37.17 -26.55
N ASP A 404 -33.18 -36.18 -27.44
CA ASP A 404 -32.10 -36.15 -28.44
C ASP A 404 -30.70 -36.09 -27.82
N TRP A 405 -30.55 -35.36 -26.72
CA TRP A 405 -29.27 -35.27 -26.01
C TRP A 405 -28.92 -36.61 -25.38
N LEU A 406 -29.88 -37.25 -24.71
CA LEU A 406 -29.66 -38.55 -24.07
C LEU A 406 -29.31 -39.62 -25.11
N VAL A 407 -29.99 -39.62 -26.26
CA VAL A 407 -29.66 -40.50 -27.39
C VAL A 407 -28.23 -40.26 -27.88
N ASN A 408 -27.78 -39.01 -27.99
CA ASN A 408 -26.40 -38.72 -28.41
C ASN A 408 -25.37 -39.10 -27.34
N TYR A 409 -25.70 -38.96 -26.05
CA TYR A 409 -24.82 -39.33 -24.94
C TYR A 409 -24.46 -40.81 -24.95
N PHE A 410 -25.41 -41.70 -25.27
CA PHE A 410 -25.14 -43.14 -25.38
C PHE A 410 -24.10 -43.49 -26.47
N GLY A 411 -23.89 -42.62 -27.47
CA GLY A 411 -22.81 -42.80 -28.44
C GLY A 411 -21.41 -42.57 -27.88
N SER A 412 -21.29 -41.99 -26.67
CA SER A 412 -20.01 -41.80 -25.97
C SER A 412 -19.67 -42.93 -24.99
N LEU A 413 -20.65 -43.79 -24.67
CA LEU A 413 -20.48 -44.92 -23.77
C LEU A 413 -19.91 -46.14 -24.51
N SER A 414 -19.27 -47.04 -23.76
CA SER A 414 -18.89 -48.35 -24.31
C SER A 414 -20.15 -49.18 -24.62
N VAL A 415 -20.00 -50.21 -25.47
CA VAL A 415 -21.12 -51.11 -25.83
C VAL A 415 -21.69 -51.81 -24.60
N ASP A 416 -20.83 -52.28 -23.70
CA ASP A 416 -21.26 -53.00 -22.50
C ASP A 416 -21.92 -52.05 -21.49
N ASP A 417 -21.37 -50.85 -21.28
CA ASP A 417 -21.96 -49.84 -20.39
C ASP A 417 -23.31 -49.37 -20.91
N SER A 418 -23.45 -49.21 -22.23
CA SER A 418 -24.70 -48.84 -22.88
C SER A 418 -25.80 -49.87 -22.61
N LEU A 419 -25.51 -51.16 -22.79
CA LEU A 419 -26.47 -52.24 -22.54
C LEU A 419 -26.88 -52.28 -21.06
N GLU A 420 -25.92 -52.14 -20.14
CA GLU A 420 -26.22 -52.11 -18.70
C GLU A 420 -27.04 -50.87 -18.29
N CYS A 421 -26.81 -49.72 -18.92
CA CYS A 421 -27.61 -48.51 -18.71
C CYS A 421 -29.04 -48.67 -19.26
N LEU A 422 -29.23 -49.25 -20.45
CA LEU A 422 -30.56 -49.50 -21.02
C LEU A 422 -31.37 -50.48 -20.14
N LYS A 423 -30.74 -51.54 -19.65
CA LYS A 423 -31.35 -52.46 -18.68
C LYS A 423 -31.77 -51.74 -17.40
N ALA A 424 -30.91 -50.89 -16.84
CA ALA A 424 -31.22 -50.10 -15.65
C ALA A 424 -32.41 -49.14 -15.88
N MET A 425 -32.48 -48.49 -17.05
CA MET A 425 -33.60 -47.62 -17.43
C MET A 425 -34.92 -48.40 -17.50
N LEU A 426 -34.93 -49.59 -18.13
CA LEU A 426 -36.12 -50.42 -18.20
C LEU A 426 -36.52 -50.96 -16.82
N THR A 427 -35.55 -51.36 -16.00
CA THR A 427 -35.80 -51.87 -14.63
C THR A 427 -36.47 -50.81 -13.74
N GLN A 428 -36.03 -49.55 -13.84
CA GLN A 428 -36.56 -48.47 -13.01
C GLN A 428 -38.01 -48.13 -13.37
N ASN A 429 -38.29 -47.87 -14.65
CA ASN A 429 -39.65 -47.55 -15.11
C ASN A 429 -39.78 -47.80 -16.62
N ILE A 430 -40.27 -48.99 -16.98
CA ILE A 430 -40.50 -49.39 -18.37
C ILE A 430 -41.34 -48.35 -19.11
N ARG A 431 -42.54 -48.00 -18.62
CA ARG A 431 -43.48 -47.14 -19.36
C ARG A 431 -42.91 -45.77 -19.69
N GLN A 432 -42.20 -45.19 -18.74
CA GLN A 432 -41.64 -43.84 -18.90
C GLN A 432 -40.41 -43.83 -19.80
N ASN A 433 -39.55 -44.85 -19.70
CA ASN A 433 -38.25 -44.87 -20.36
C ASN A 433 -38.30 -45.55 -21.73
N LEU A 434 -39.39 -46.28 -22.05
CA LEU A 434 -39.53 -47.12 -23.24
C LEU A 434 -39.20 -46.37 -24.53
N GLN A 435 -39.79 -45.20 -24.72
CA GLN A 435 -39.65 -44.46 -25.98
C GLN A 435 -38.19 -44.07 -26.25
N VAL A 436 -37.48 -43.59 -25.23
CA VAL A 436 -36.07 -43.18 -25.37
C VAL A 436 -35.16 -44.40 -25.50
N VAL A 437 -35.43 -45.48 -24.75
CA VAL A 437 -34.70 -46.74 -24.86
C VAL A 437 -34.81 -47.32 -26.28
N VAL A 438 -36.01 -47.31 -26.86
CA VAL A 438 -36.23 -47.74 -28.25
C VAL A 438 -35.46 -46.84 -29.22
N GLN A 439 -35.50 -45.51 -29.06
CA GLN A 439 -34.73 -44.59 -29.92
C GLN A 439 -33.22 -44.84 -29.87
N ILE A 440 -32.66 -45.07 -28.68
CA ILE A 440 -31.23 -45.41 -28.51
C ILE A 440 -30.94 -46.75 -29.18
N ALA A 441 -31.75 -47.78 -28.91
CA ALA A 441 -31.61 -49.10 -29.49
C ALA A 441 -31.65 -49.04 -31.02
N SER A 442 -32.63 -48.36 -31.60
CA SER A 442 -32.77 -48.17 -33.06
C SER A 442 -31.56 -47.45 -33.66
N LYS A 443 -31.03 -46.43 -32.99
CA LYS A 443 -29.89 -45.64 -33.51
C LYS A 443 -28.57 -46.39 -33.49
N TYR A 444 -28.29 -47.15 -32.43
CA TYR A 444 -26.99 -47.83 -32.24
C TYR A 444 -27.06 -49.36 -32.35
N HIS A 445 -28.13 -49.92 -32.93
CA HIS A 445 -28.32 -51.38 -33.03
C HIS A 445 -27.16 -52.12 -33.69
N GLU A 446 -26.53 -51.53 -34.72
CA GLU A 446 -25.37 -52.12 -35.40
C GLU A 446 -24.17 -52.32 -34.46
N GLN A 447 -23.99 -51.43 -33.48
CA GLN A 447 -22.88 -51.47 -32.52
C GLN A 447 -23.23 -52.28 -31.26
N LEU A 448 -24.46 -52.14 -30.78
CA LEU A 448 -24.94 -52.83 -29.57
C LEU A 448 -25.23 -54.31 -29.80
N GLY A 449 -25.52 -54.69 -31.06
CA GLY A 449 -25.89 -56.04 -31.47
C GLY A 449 -27.39 -56.29 -31.29
N THR A 450 -28.06 -56.63 -32.39
CA THR A 450 -29.51 -56.84 -32.43
C THR A 450 -29.96 -57.96 -31.49
N ASP A 451 -29.24 -59.08 -31.44
CA ASP A 451 -29.57 -60.24 -30.58
C ASP A 451 -29.58 -59.86 -29.10
N LYS A 452 -28.59 -59.06 -28.66
CA LYS A 452 -28.48 -58.58 -27.27
C LYS A 452 -29.62 -57.63 -26.92
N LEU A 453 -30.05 -56.81 -27.87
CA LEU A 453 -31.19 -55.89 -27.68
C LEU A 453 -32.52 -56.65 -27.63
N ILE A 454 -32.71 -57.68 -28.47
CA ILE A 454 -33.88 -58.57 -28.41
C ILE A 454 -33.96 -59.24 -27.04
N ASP A 455 -32.87 -59.89 -26.60
CA ASP A 455 -32.80 -60.57 -25.29
C ASP A 455 -33.07 -59.60 -24.13
N MET A 456 -32.55 -58.36 -24.22
CA MET A 456 -32.82 -57.32 -23.22
C MET A 456 -34.32 -57.00 -23.11
N PHE A 457 -35.02 -56.74 -24.22
CA PHE A 457 -36.45 -56.43 -24.19
C PHE A 457 -37.30 -57.62 -23.75
N GLU A 458 -36.94 -58.84 -24.15
CA GLU A 458 -37.61 -60.07 -23.73
C GLU A 458 -37.45 -60.33 -22.23
N THR A 459 -36.22 -60.17 -21.70
CA THR A 459 -35.92 -60.33 -20.27
C THR A 459 -36.73 -59.36 -19.42
N HIS A 460 -36.94 -58.13 -19.88
CA HIS A 460 -37.76 -57.12 -19.20
C HIS A 460 -39.26 -57.23 -19.51
N LYS A 461 -39.70 -58.25 -20.28
CA LYS A 461 -41.09 -58.46 -20.71
C LYS A 461 -41.70 -57.25 -21.43
N SER A 462 -40.88 -56.50 -22.16
CA SER A 462 -41.28 -55.28 -22.86
C SER A 462 -41.58 -55.58 -24.33
N TYR A 463 -42.67 -56.31 -24.59
CA TYR A 463 -43.07 -56.71 -25.95
C TYR A 463 -43.42 -55.50 -26.82
N GLU A 464 -44.02 -54.46 -26.25
CA GLU A 464 -44.29 -53.21 -26.94
C GLU A 464 -43.00 -52.50 -27.40
N GLY A 465 -41.97 -52.46 -26.53
CA GLY A 465 -40.66 -51.92 -26.89
C GLY A 465 -39.97 -52.72 -27.98
N LEU A 466 -40.04 -54.05 -27.87
CA LEU A 466 -39.50 -54.97 -28.86
C LEU A 466 -40.18 -54.78 -30.22
N PHE A 467 -41.50 -54.63 -30.25
CA PHE A 467 -42.25 -54.34 -31.47
C PHE A 467 -41.82 -53.02 -32.12
N TYR A 468 -41.73 -51.93 -31.37
CA TYR A 468 -41.29 -50.64 -31.91
C TYR A 468 -39.83 -50.65 -32.37
N PHE A 469 -38.95 -51.30 -31.61
CA PHE A 469 -37.55 -51.46 -31.98
C PHE A 469 -37.40 -52.27 -33.27
N LEU A 470 -37.97 -53.47 -33.32
CA LEU A 470 -37.89 -54.34 -34.52
C LEU A 470 -38.55 -53.67 -35.73
N GLY A 471 -39.69 -53.00 -35.55
CA GLY A 471 -40.36 -52.25 -36.62
C GLY A 471 -39.50 -51.13 -37.23
N SER A 472 -38.58 -50.55 -36.44
CA SER A 472 -37.65 -49.53 -36.94
C SER A 472 -36.51 -50.08 -37.80
N ILE A 473 -36.17 -51.37 -37.65
CA ILE A 473 -35.03 -52.01 -38.34
C ILE A 473 -35.45 -53.08 -39.36
N VAL A 474 -36.65 -53.64 -39.27
CA VAL A 474 -37.09 -54.82 -40.06
C VAL A 474 -37.02 -54.59 -41.56
N ASN A 475 -37.31 -53.37 -42.03
CA ASN A 475 -37.26 -53.03 -43.46
C ASN A 475 -35.84 -52.95 -44.02
N PHE A 476 -34.83 -52.87 -43.14
CA PHE A 476 -33.42 -52.71 -43.50
C PHE A 476 -32.57 -53.93 -43.10
N SER A 477 -33.08 -54.81 -42.23
CA SER A 477 -32.40 -56.01 -41.78
C SER A 477 -32.62 -57.20 -42.72
N GLN A 478 -31.56 -58.00 -42.93
CA GLN A 478 -31.61 -59.28 -43.65
C GLN A 478 -31.59 -60.49 -42.69
N ASP A 479 -31.61 -60.24 -41.38
CA ASP A 479 -31.51 -61.28 -40.36
C ASP A 479 -32.85 -62.02 -40.19
N PRO A 480 -32.90 -63.35 -40.45
CA PRO A 480 -34.11 -64.15 -40.27
C PRO A 480 -34.71 -64.07 -38.86
N GLU A 481 -33.88 -63.89 -37.82
CA GLU A 481 -34.34 -63.82 -36.43
C GLU A 481 -35.10 -62.53 -36.16
N VAL A 482 -34.64 -61.40 -36.71
CA VAL A 482 -35.33 -60.10 -36.63
C VAL A 482 -36.72 -60.18 -37.27
N HIS A 483 -36.83 -60.78 -38.47
CA HIS A 483 -38.11 -60.97 -39.15
C HIS A 483 -39.05 -61.90 -38.39
N PHE A 484 -38.52 -63.02 -37.89
CA PHE A 484 -39.30 -63.98 -37.10
C PHE A 484 -39.83 -63.37 -35.81
N LYS A 485 -38.97 -62.71 -35.04
CA LYS A 485 -39.34 -62.04 -33.78
C LYS A 485 -40.32 -60.91 -34.03
N TYR A 486 -40.17 -60.14 -35.11
CA TYR A 486 -41.09 -59.06 -35.46
C TYR A 486 -42.51 -59.60 -35.71
N ILE A 487 -42.64 -60.69 -36.48
CA ILE A 487 -43.92 -61.37 -36.71
C ILE A 487 -44.51 -61.92 -35.41
N GLN A 488 -43.68 -62.41 -34.49
CA GLN A 488 -44.12 -62.97 -33.22
C GLN A 488 -44.72 -61.93 -32.26
N VAL A 489 -44.20 -60.69 -32.30
CA VAL A 489 -44.62 -59.60 -31.40
C VAL A 489 -45.58 -58.60 -32.04
N SER A 490 -45.83 -58.73 -33.35
CA SER A 490 -46.90 -58.04 -34.10
C SER A 490 -48.25 -58.70 -33.85
#